data_AF-A0A1C3F4D9-F1
#
_entry.id   AF-A0A1C3F4D9-F1
#
_cell.length_a   1.000
_cell.length_b   1.000
_cell.length_c   1.000
_cell.angle_alpha   90.00
_cell.angle_beta   90.00
_cell.angle_gamma   90.00
#
_symmetry.space_group_name_H-M   'P 1'
#
loop_
_entity.id
_entity.type
_entity.pdbx_description
1 polymer ?
#
loop_
_entity_poly.entity_id
_entity_poly.type
_entity_poly.pdbx_seq_one_letter_code
_entity_poly.pdbx_strand_id
1 'polypeptide(L)'
;MRKLAVSFLALALLVLSAVPAFGAVDQAKLKEIKALTQQMYTIKAQIVDKEVEAGVLDQTKAEKIKNAMQERQQKIEQDIDKGEFHGFKHKKGCGRKPSNDSPIPQKTE
;
A
#
# COMPACT_ATOMS: atom_id res chain seq x y z
N MET A 1 -46.69 -4.23 28.78
CA MET A 1 -45.28 -4.07 29.22
C MET A 1 -44.42 -5.33 29.02
N ARG A 2 -44.85 -6.54 29.45
CA ARG A 2 -43.99 -7.75 29.38
C ARG A 2 -43.61 -8.22 27.97
N LYS A 3 -44.47 -8.03 26.95
CA LYS A 3 -44.20 -8.45 25.56
C LYS A 3 -43.26 -7.50 24.78
N LEU A 4 -43.14 -6.24 25.22
CA LEU A 4 -42.24 -5.26 24.60
C LEU A 4 -40.80 -5.40 25.11
N ALA A 5 -40.61 -5.74 26.39
CA ALA A 5 -39.26 -5.95 26.95
C ALA A 5 -38.53 -7.13 26.29
N VAL A 6 -39.27 -8.19 25.91
CA VAL A 6 -38.71 -9.37 25.24
C VAL A 6 -38.30 -9.05 23.80
N SER A 7 -39.02 -8.17 23.10
CA SER A 7 -38.65 -7.78 21.72
C SER A 7 -37.40 -6.91 21.69
N PHE A 8 -37.22 -6.00 22.66
CA PHE A 8 -36.00 -5.19 22.77
C PHE A 8 -34.77 -6.03 23.14
N LEU A 9 -34.93 -7.02 24.03
CA LEU A 9 -33.85 -7.94 24.38
C LEU A 9 -33.44 -8.81 23.17
N ALA A 10 -34.41 -9.29 22.39
CA ALA A 10 -34.15 -10.06 21.17
C ALA A 10 -33.47 -9.21 20.08
N LEU A 11 -33.88 -7.94 19.93
CA LEU A 11 -33.23 -7.01 19.00
C LEU A 11 -31.78 -6.71 19.41
N ALA A 12 -31.52 -6.54 20.71
CA ALA A 12 -30.19 -6.29 21.24
C ALA A 12 -29.25 -7.51 21.08
N LEU A 13 -29.77 -8.73 21.22
CA LEU A 13 -29.02 -9.98 20.98
C LEU A 13 -28.69 -10.19 19.49
N LEU A 14 -29.53 -9.73 18.56
CA LEU A 14 -29.31 -9.87 17.12
C LEU A 14 -28.16 -8.97 16.60
N VAL A 15 -27.91 -7.82 17.24
CA VAL A 15 -26.81 -6.91 16.87
C VAL A 15 -25.44 -7.47 17.29
N LEU A 16 -25.39 -8.33 18.32
CA LEU A 16 -24.15 -8.93 18.84
C LEU A 16 -23.62 -10.10 17.98
N SER A 17 -24.44 -10.69 17.09
CA SER A 17 -24.02 -11.81 16.23
C SER A 17 -23.43 -11.37 14.89
N ALA A 18 -23.42 -10.07 14.58
CA ALA A 18 -22.76 -9.55 13.39
C ALA A 18 -21.24 -9.43 13.62
N VAL A 19 -20.59 -10.53 14.01
CA VAL A 19 -19.14 -10.64 13.92
C VAL A 19 -18.83 -10.85 12.43
N PRO A 20 -18.12 -9.93 11.75
CA PRO A 20 -17.71 -10.18 10.38
C PRO A 20 -16.91 -11.48 10.37
N ALA A 21 -17.26 -12.40 9.48
CA ALA A 21 -16.53 -13.64 9.29
C ALA A 21 -15.11 -13.30 8.80
N PHE A 22 -14.19 -13.11 9.74
CA PHE A 22 -12.76 -12.97 9.46
C PHE A 22 -12.28 -14.28 8.84
N GLY A 23 -12.24 -14.35 7.50
CA GLY A 23 -11.79 -15.55 6.80
C GLY A 23 -11.91 -15.49 5.28
N ALA A 24 -12.96 -14.86 4.74
CA ALA A 24 -13.10 -14.67 3.30
C ALA A 24 -12.72 -13.25 2.90
N VAL A 25 -11.82 -13.12 1.92
CA VAL A 25 -11.47 -11.82 1.34
C VAL A 25 -12.69 -11.26 0.59
N ASP A 26 -13.16 -10.09 1.02
CA ASP A 26 -14.28 -9.41 0.38
C ASP A 26 -13.84 -8.76 -0.94
N GLN A 27 -14.32 -9.33 -2.04
CA GLN A 27 -14.02 -8.90 -3.41
C GLN A 27 -14.55 -7.50 -3.73
N ALA A 28 -15.66 -7.07 -3.13
CA ALA A 28 -16.17 -5.71 -3.31
C ALA A 28 -15.23 -4.70 -2.65
N LYS A 29 -14.73 -5.04 -1.45
CA LYS A 29 -13.74 -4.21 -0.74
C LYS A 29 -12.38 -4.19 -1.44
N LEU A 30 -11.95 -5.28 -2.07
CA LEU A 30 -10.74 -5.25 -2.91
C LEU A 30 -10.87 -4.28 -4.09
N LYS A 31 -12.04 -4.21 -4.75
CA LYS A 31 -12.27 -3.23 -5.82
C LYS A 31 -12.21 -1.79 -5.31
N GLU A 32 -12.82 -1.52 -4.15
CA GLU A 32 -12.71 -0.20 -3.50
C GLU A 32 -11.24 0.15 -3.20
N ILE A 33 -10.47 -0.79 -2.66
CA ILE A 33 -9.03 -0.61 -2.39
C ILE A 33 -8.26 -0.34 -3.69
N LYS A 34 -8.54 -1.08 -4.77
CA LYS A 34 -7.90 -0.88 -6.08
C LYS A 34 -8.15 0.53 -6.63
N ALA A 35 -9.39 1.01 -6.54
CA ALA A 35 -9.73 2.38 -6.96
C ALA A 35 -8.96 3.43 -6.13
N LEU A 36 -8.86 3.23 -4.81
CA LEU A 36 -8.13 4.14 -3.92
C LEU A 36 -6.61 4.16 -4.21
N THR A 37 -6.00 2.99 -4.47
CA THR A 37 -4.57 2.94 -4.81
C THR A 37 -4.28 3.59 -6.15
N GLN A 38 -5.18 3.46 -7.12
CA GLN A 38 -5.08 4.13 -8.42
C GLN A 38 -5.19 5.66 -8.28
N GLN A 39 -6.15 6.16 -7.48
CA GLN A 39 -6.24 7.60 -7.17
C GLN A 39 -4.96 8.12 -6.51
N MET A 40 -4.42 7.37 -5.55
CA MET A 40 -3.16 7.74 -4.90
C MET A 40 -1.98 7.78 -5.88
N TYR A 41 -1.92 6.86 -6.86
CA TYR A 41 -0.91 6.91 -7.92
C TYR A 41 -1.02 8.19 -8.75
N THR A 42 -2.23 8.54 -9.19
CA THR A 42 -2.48 9.77 -9.94
C THR A 42 -2.05 11.01 -9.17
N ILE A 43 -2.41 11.12 -7.89
CA ILE A 43 -2.02 12.25 -7.04
C ILE A 43 -0.49 12.33 -6.92
N LYS A 44 0.19 11.20 -6.69
CA LYS A 44 1.66 11.17 -6.60
C LYS A 44 2.33 11.60 -7.91
N ALA A 45 1.79 11.19 -9.06
CA ALA A 45 2.34 11.60 -10.35
C ALA A 45 2.22 13.11 -10.55
N GLN A 46 1.06 13.67 -10.20
CA GLN A 46 0.83 15.13 -10.23
C GLN A 46 1.77 15.88 -9.27
N ILE A 47 2.05 15.34 -8.09
CA ILE A 47 3.03 15.92 -7.16
C ILE A 47 4.41 15.96 -7.81
N VAL A 48 4.86 14.86 -8.43
CA VAL A 48 6.15 14.82 -9.12
C VAL A 48 6.22 15.85 -10.24
N ASP A 49 5.15 16.00 -11.03
CA ASP A 49 5.08 17.03 -12.06
C ASP A 49 5.18 18.44 -11.47
N LYS A 50 4.50 18.71 -10.34
CA LYS A 50 4.58 19.99 -9.62
C LYS A 50 5.94 20.23 -8.97
N GLU A 51 6.65 19.19 -8.56
CA GLU A 51 8.04 19.32 -8.08
C GLU A 51 8.99 19.74 -9.21
N VAL A 52 8.75 19.28 -10.45
CA VAL A 52 9.49 19.77 -11.62
C VAL A 52 9.13 21.22 -11.93
N GLU A 53 7.84 21.56 -11.98
CA GLU A 53 7.39 22.94 -12.22
C GLU A 53 7.96 23.92 -11.16
N ALA A 54 8.08 23.48 -9.91
CA ALA A 54 8.65 24.26 -8.82
C ALA A 54 10.20 24.32 -8.85
N GLY A 55 10.85 23.61 -9.78
CA GLY A 55 12.32 23.52 -9.89
C GLY A 55 12.98 22.72 -8.76
N VAL A 56 12.20 22.00 -7.95
CA VAL A 56 12.69 21.13 -6.87
C VAL A 56 13.29 19.84 -7.45
N LEU A 57 12.72 19.37 -8.55
CA LEU A 57 13.09 18.12 -9.20
C LEU A 57 13.44 18.35 -10.68
N ASP A 58 14.47 17.64 -11.14
CA ASP A 58 14.83 17.66 -12.56
C ASP A 58 13.92 16.73 -13.38
N GLN A 59 13.63 17.09 -14.63
CA GLN A 59 12.77 16.32 -15.54
C GLN A 59 13.23 14.85 -15.66
N THR A 60 14.54 14.62 -15.80
CA THR A 60 15.09 13.26 -15.95
C THR A 60 14.92 12.42 -14.68
N LYS A 61 14.95 13.06 -13.50
CA LYS A 61 14.69 12.40 -12.23
C LYS A 61 13.21 12.12 -12.05
N ALA A 62 12.34 13.05 -12.45
CA ALA A 62 10.90 12.90 -12.42
C ALA A 62 10.42 11.72 -13.27
N GLU A 63 10.98 11.55 -14.47
CA GLU A 63 10.68 10.39 -15.32
C GLU A 63 11.07 9.06 -14.64
N LYS A 64 12.28 8.99 -14.07
CA LYS A 64 12.72 7.80 -13.31
C LYS A 64 11.79 7.49 -12.13
N ILE A 65 11.34 8.51 -11.41
CA ILE A 65 10.42 8.37 -10.29
C ILE A 65 9.06 7.87 -10.77
N LYS A 66 8.50 8.47 -11.83
CA LYS A 66 7.21 8.05 -12.41
C LYS A 66 7.25 6.61 -12.92
N ASN A 67 8.34 6.18 -13.56
CA ASN A 67 8.52 4.80 -13.99
C ASN A 67 8.55 3.83 -12.80
N ALA A 68 9.34 4.12 -11.76
CA ALA A 68 9.40 3.29 -10.55
C ALA A 68 8.04 3.25 -9.81
N MET A 69 7.30 4.36 -9.82
CA MET A 69 5.94 4.42 -9.27
C MET A 69 4.97 3.56 -10.06
N GLN A 70 5.06 3.55 -11.39
CA GLN A 70 4.21 2.73 -12.27
C GLN A 70 4.45 1.24 -12.03
N GLU A 71 5.71 0.79 -11.97
CA GLU A 71 6.05 -0.60 -11.65
C GLU A 71 5.49 -1.01 -10.29
N ARG A 72 5.62 -0.13 -9.28
CA ARG A 72 5.06 -0.37 -7.94
C ARG A 72 3.54 -0.43 -7.95
N GLN A 73 2.88 0.42 -8.74
CA GLN A 73 1.43 0.45 -8.85
C GLN A 73 0.91 -0.85 -9.49
N GLN A 74 1.55 -1.33 -10.55
CA GLN A 74 1.20 -2.62 -11.16
C GLN A 74 1.31 -3.78 -10.17
N LYS A 75 2.38 -3.80 -9.37
CA LYS A 75 2.53 -4.82 -8.33
C LYS A 75 1.42 -4.75 -7.27
N ILE A 76 1.07 -3.54 -6.82
CA ILE A 76 -0.01 -3.34 -5.86
C ILE A 76 -1.33 -3.85 -6.43
N GLU A 77 -1.64 -3.55 -7.69
CA GLU A 77 -2.86 -4.03 -8.34
C GLU A 77 -2.89 -5.56 -8.45
N GLN A 78 -1.77 -6.19 -8.79
CA GLN A 78 -1.64 -7.66 -8.81
C GLN A 78 -1.85 -8.27 -7.41
N ASP A 79 -1.26 -7.68 -6.37
CA ASP A 79 -1.40 -8.14 -5.00
C ASP A 79 -2.86 -7.98 -4.52
N ILE A 80 -3.55 -6.89 -4.91
CA ILE A 80 -4.98 -6.68 -4.62
C ILE A 80 -5.83 -7.72 -5.36
N ASP A 81 -5.58 -7.97 -6.63
CA ASP A 81 -6.35 -8.93 -7.43
C ASP A 81 -6.21 -10.37 -6.89
N LYS A 82 -5.10 -10.69 -6.23
CA LYS A 82 -4.87 -11.97 -5.51
C LYS A 82 -5.45 -12.00 -4.10
N GLY A 83 -5.93 -10.87 -3.57
CA GLY A 83 -6.32 -10.74 -2.16
C GLY A 83 -5.12 -10.75 -1.20
N GLU A 84 -3.91 -10.57 -1.71
CA GLU A 84 -2.64 -10.55 -0.96
C GLU A 84 -2.18 -9.12 -0.66
N PHE A 85 -3.08 -8.14 -0.65
CA PHE A 85 -2.73 -6.77 -0.32
C PHE A 85 -2.55 -6.57 1.20
N HIS A 86 -1.32 -6.33 1.64
CA HIS A 86 -0.96 -6.20 3.07
C HIS A 86 -0.73 -4.74 3.49
N GLY A 87 -1.21 -3.77 2.71
CA GLY A 87 -1.04 -2.35 2.98
C GLY A 87 0.37 -1.81 2.70
N PHE A 88 0.62 -0.56 3.12
CA PHE A 88 1.90 0.13 2.93
C PHE A 88 2.90 -0.26 4.02
N LYS A 89 3.36 -1.52 4.01
CA LYS A 89 4.41 -1.92 4.96
C LYS A 89 5.71 -1.19 4.63
N HIS A 90 6.28 -0.52 5.63
CA HIS A 90 7.68 -0.13 5.58
C HIS A 90 8.52 -1.40 5.56
N LYS A 91 9.33 -1.60 4.50
CA LYS A 91 10.40 -2.59 4.59
C LYS A 91 11.28 -2.15 5.77
N LYS A 92 11.31 -2.93 6.85
CA LYS A 92 12.38 -2.80 7.85
C LYS A 92 13.69 -2.85 7.07
N GLY A 93 14.48 -1.78 7.16
CA GLY A 93 15.66 -1.58 6.34
C GLY A 93 16.45 -2.88 6.25
N CYS A 94 16.57 -3.42 5.05
CA CYS A 94 17.59 -4.42 4.79
C CYS A 94 18.91 -3.70 5.02
N GLY A 95 19.49 -3.86 6.21
CA GLY A 95 20.83 -3.37 6.51
C GLY A 95 21.72 -3.82 5.38
N ARG A 96 22.26 -2.85 4.63
CA ARG A 96 23.32 -3.13 3.67
C ARG A 96 24.43 -3.81 4.46
N LYS A 97 24.66 -5.10 4.23
CA LYS A 97 25.93 -5.70 4.63
C LYS A 97 27.02 -4.90 3.91
N PRO A 98 28.05 -4.41 4.60
CA PRO A 98 29.18 -3.78 3.92
C PRO A 98 29.82 -4.84 3.02
N SER A 99 29.87 -4.57 1.72
CA SER A 99 30.71 -5.33 0.79
C SER A 99 32.16 -4.99 1.13
N ASN A 100 32.87 -5.93 1.75
CA ASN A 100 34.31 -5.85 2.04
C ASN A 100 35.15 -6.05 0.76
N ASP A 101 34.83 -5.34 -0.32
CA ASP A 101 35.64 -5.36 -1.55
C ASP A 101 36.25 -3.98 -1.75
N SER A 102 37.28 -3.69 -0.95
CA SER A 102 38.30 -2.71 -1.32
C SER A 102 39.55 -3.50 -1.71
N PRO A 103 39.99 -3.47 -2.99
CA PRO A 103 41.26 -4.06 -3.36
C PRO A 103 42.37 -3.25 -2.69
N ILE A 104 43.17 -3.89 -1.84
CA ILE A 104 44.41 -3.33 -1.33
C ILE A 104 45.35 -3.19 -2.55
N PRO A 105 45.82 -1.98 -2.90
CA PRO A 105 46.85 -1.86 -3.94
C PRO A 105 48.14 -2.45 -3.41
N GLN A 106 48.59 -3.55 -4.01
CA GLN A 106 49.93 -4.08 -3.78
C GLN A 106 50.94 -3.05 -4.31
N LYS A 107 51.74 -2.48 -3.40
CA LYS A 107 52.96 -1.77 -3.77
C LYS A 107 53.97 -2.81 -4.23
N THR A 108 54.33 -2.78 -5.51
CA THR A 108 55.55 -3.41 -6.03
C THR A 108 56.72 -2.50 -5.72
N GLU A 109 57.70 -3.01 -4.97
CA GLU A 109 59.09 -2.52 -4.96
C GLU A 109 59.85 -3.06 -6.18
#